data_AF-A0A0U3ECU1-F1
#
_entry.id   AF-A0A0U3ECU1-F1
#
_cell.length_a   1.000
_cell.length_b   1.000
_cell.length_c   1.000
_cell.angle_alpha   90.00
_cell.angle_beta   90.00
_cell.angle_gamma   90.00
#
_symmetry.space_group_name_H-M   'P 1'
#
loop_
_entity.id
_entity.type
_entity.pdbx_description
1 polymer ?
#
loop_
_entity_poly.entity_id
_entity_poly.type
_entity_poly.pdbx_seq_one_letter_code
_entity_poly.pdbx_strand_id
1 'polypeptide(L)' 'MDITTHRARIIGPVSYLAGTGRKQRIPIGPCLVESRDGRPIDIVWGAQGQSSVTLPFEDLQAAQDQGHLVLLD' A
#
# COMPACT_ATOMS: atom_id res chain seq x y z
N MET A 1 -15.62 13.07 6.72
CA MET A 1 -15.11 11.93 5.94
C MET A 1 -13.88 12.46 5.25
N ASP A 2 -12.73 12.18 5.83
CA ASP A 2 -11.46 12.72 5.35
C ASP A 2 -10.67 11.58 4.70
N ILE A 3 -10.26 11.80 3.45
CA ILE A 3 -9.42 10.86 2.71
C ILE A 3 -8.13 11.61 2.43
N THR A 4 -7.04 11.11 3.01
CA THR A 4 -5.70 11.65 2.80
C THR A 4 -4.92 10.71 1.91
N THR A 5 -4.24 11.27 0.91
CA THR A 5 -3.35 10.50 0.03
C THR A 5 -1.91 10.83 0.41
N HIS A 6 -1.18 9.80 0.84
CA HIS A 6 0.22 9.90 1.22
C HIS A 6 1.11 9.44 0.07
N ARG A 7 2.23 10.15 -0.14
CA ARG A 7 3.27 9.67 -1.05
C ARG A 7 4.09 8.63 -0.31
N ALA A 8 4.32 7.49 -0.94
CA ALA A 8 5.00 6.38 -0.28
C ALA A 8 5.94 5.64 -1.24
N ARG A 9 6.70 4.71 -0.68
CA ARG A 9 7.56 3.82 -1.46
C ARG A 9 7.54 2.41 -0.88
N ILE A 10 7.36 1.43 -1.75
CA ILE A 10 7.64 0.03 -1.45
C ILE A 10 9.15 -0.18 -1.59
N ILE A 11 9.80 -0.54 -0.49
CA ILE A 11 11.23 -0.83 -0.40
C ILE A 11 11.48 -2.34 -0.29
N GLY A 12 10.51 -3.08 0.23
CA GLY A 12 10.63 -4.53 0.47
C GLY A 12 9.35 -5.30 0.11
N PRO A 13 9.28 -6.60 0.43
CA PRO A 13 8.15 -7.44 0.06
C PRO A 13 6.87 -7.04 0.79
N VAL A 14 5.87 -6.57 0.03
CA VAL A 14 4.49 -6.38 0.51
C VAL A 14 3.58 -7.32 -0.28
N SER A 15 2.95 -8.27 0.43
CA SER A 15 2.07 -9.26 -0.20
C SER A 15 0.62 -8.83 -0.13
N TYR A 16 -0.17 -9.18 -1.13
CA TYR A 16 -1.62 -8.96 -1.14
C TYR A 16 -2.34 -10.18 -1.70
N LEU A 17 -3.61 -10.34 -1.35
CA LEU A 17 -4.46 -11.37 -1.92
C LEU A 17 -5.11 -10.83 -3.20
N ALA A 18 -4.76 -11.36 -4.36
CA ALA A 18 -5.41 -10.97 -5.61
C ALA A 18 -6.83 -11.54 -5.67
N GLY A 19 -7.70 -10.97 -6.53
CA GLY A 19 -9.06 -11.48 -6.75
C GLY A 19 -9.14 -12.95 -7.21
N THR A 20 -8.01 -13.54 -7.64
CA THR A 20 -7.88 -14.97 -7.94
C THR A 20 -7.69 -15.86 -6.70
N GLY A 21 -7.62 -15.27 -5.50
CA GLY A 21 -7.27 -15.96 -4.24
C GLY A 21 -5.79 -16.30 -4.11
N ARG A 22 -4.95 -15.91 -5.07
CA ARG A 22 -3.49 -16.12 -5.00
C ARG A 22 -2.82 -14.93 -4.32
N LYS A 23 -1.85 -15.22 -3.45
CA LYS A 23 -0.95 -14.19 -2.93
C LYS A 23 -0.05 -13.67 -4.04
N GLN A 24 -0.06 -12.36 -4.23
CA GLN A 24 0.82 -11.62 -5.13
C GLN A 24 1.65 -10.61 -4.32
N ARG A 25 2.63 -9.98 -4.96
CA ARG A 25 3.48 -8.97 -4.33
C ARG A 25 3.33 -7.63 -5.05
N ILE A 26 3.30 -6.56 -4.28
CA ILE A 26 3.40 -5.21 -4.82
C ILE A 26 4.84 -4.99 -5.29
N PRO A 27 5.06 -4.47 -6.52
CA PRO A 27 6.40 -4.17 -7.01
C PRO A 27 7.11 -3.11 -6.13
N ILE A 28 8.43 -3.27 -5.97
CA ILE A 28 9.29 -2.26 -5.36
C ILE A 28 9.24 -0.99 -6.22
N GLY A 29 9.02 0.15 -5.58
CA GLY A 29 8.95 1.44 -6.27
C GLY A 29 8.02 2.45 -5.62
N PRO A 30 7.83 3.61 -6.27
CA PRO A 30 6.89 4.62 -5.83
C PRO A 30 5.46 4.08 -5.77
N CYS A 31 4.74 4.46 -4.73
CA CYS A 31 3.32 4.20 -4.57
C CYS A 31 2.63 5.38 -3.87
N LEU A 32 1.29 5.32 -3.81
CA LEU A 32 0.47 6.16 -2.97
C LEU A 32 -0.22 5.28 -1.93
N VAL A 33 -0.43 5.82 -0.74
CA VAL A 33 -1.22 5.18 0.32
C VAL A 33 -2.40 6.08 0.62
N GLU A 34 -3.61 5.61 0.36
CA GLU A 34 -4.83 6.32 0.73
C GLU A 34 -5.24 5.90 2.14
N SER A 35 -5.47 6.90 2.99
CA SER A 35 -5.97 6.72 4.34
C SER A 35 -7.34 7.35 4.48
N ARG A 36 -8.25 6.67 5.17
CA ARG A 36 -9.56 7.20 5.55
C ARG A 36 -9.64 7.28 7.07
N ASP A 37 -10.00 8.46 7.57
CA ASP A 37 -10.07 8.71 9.02
C ASP A 37 -8.77 8.31 9.74
N GLY A 38 -7.62 8.57 9.09
CA GLY A 38 -6.27 8.26 9.59
C GLY A 38 -5.84 6.79 9.49
N ARG A 39 -6.65 5.91 8.90
CA ARG A 39 -6.29 4.51 8.68
C ARG A 39 -5.96 4.28 7.20
N PRO A 40 -4.76 3.76 6.86
CA PRO A 40 -4.42 3.38 5.50
C PRO A 40 -5.30 2.21 5.06
N ILE A 41 -5.83 2.30 3.83
CA ILE A 41 -6.81 1.37 3.28
C ILE A 41 -6.33 0.87 1.92
N ASP A 42 -5.88 1.77 1.06
CA ASP A 42 -5.51 1.43 -0.31
C ASP A 42 -4.06 1.76 -0.62
N ILE A 43 -3.37 0.84 -1.30
CA ILE A 43 -2.09 1.11 -1.95
C ILE A 43 -2.34 1.22 -3.44
N VAL A 44 -1.90 2.32 -4.04
CA VAL A 44 -1.92 2.55 -5.49
C VAL A 44 -0.49 2.57 -6.02
N TRP A 45 -0.21 1.83 -7.09
CA TRP A 45 1.12 1.78 -7.69
C TRP A 45 1.06 1.75 -9.22
N GLY A 46 2.24 1.85 -9.81
CA GLY A 46 2.42 1.94 -11.25
C GLY A 46 2.54 3.38 -11.74
N ALA A 47 3.19 3.56 -12.89
CA ALA A 47 3.54 4.87 -13.42
C ALA A 47 2.34 5.83 -13.59
N GLN A 48 1.14 5.29 -13.77
CA GLN A 48 -0.10 6.07 -13.90
C GLN A 48 -1.21 5.57 -12.97
N GLY A 49 -0.85 4.91 -11.86
CA GLY A 49 -1.83 4.37 -10.91
C GLY A 49 -2.70 3.24 -11.46
N GLN A 50 -2.19 2.50 -12.45
CA GLN A 50 -2.96 1.42 -13.11
C GLN A 50 -3.20 0.18 -12.23
N SER A 51 -2.69 0.17 -11.00
CA SER A 51 -2.86 -0.93 -10.07
C SER A 51 -3.13 -0.40 -8.68
N SER A 52 -4.14 -0.96 -8.02
CA SER A 52 -4.48 -0.65 -6.64
C SER A 52 -4.92 -1.91 -5.91
N VAL A 53 -4.75 -1.89 -4.58
CA VAL A 53 -5.24 -2.95 -3.72
C VAL A 53 -5.59 -2.41 -2.34
N THR A 54 -6.75 -2.83 -1.85
CA THR A 54 -7.14 -2.64 -0.45
C THR A 54 -6.45 -3.69 0.41
N LEU A 55 -5.68 -3.24 1.39
CA LEU A 55 -5.04 -4.13 2.36
C LEU A 55 -5.71 -3.98 3.73
N PRO A 56 -5.77 -5.07 4.52
CA PRO A 56 -6.06 -4.96 5.93
C PRO A 56 -5.07 -4.01 6.61
N PHE A 57 -5.55 -3.24 7.58
CA PHE A 57 -4.71 -2.29 8.31
C PHE A 57 -3.51 -2.98 8.96
N GLU A 58 -3.69 -4.21 9.47
CA GLU A 58 -2.61 -5.00 10.05
C GLU A 58 -1.49 -5.33 9.07
N ASP A 59 -1.80 -5.60 7.79
CA ASP A 59 -0.80 -5.93 6.77
C ASP A 59 -0.01 -4.67 6.37
N LEU A 60 -0.69 -3.53 6.30
CA LEU A 60 -0.08 -2.22 6.07
C LEU A 60 0.84 -1.81 7.20
N GLN A 61 0.38 -1.94 8.45
CA GLN A 61 1.17 -1.64 9.63
C GLN A 61 2.39 -2.55 9.71
N ALA A 62 2.23 -3.86 9.49
CA ALA A 62 3.35 -4.80 9.47
C ALA A 62 4.38 -4.46 8.39
N ALA A 63 3.94 -4.03 7.20
CA ALA A 63 4.84 -3.58 6.15
C ALA A 63 5.62 -2.32 6.53
N GLN A 64 5.01 -1.38 7.27
CA GLN A 64 5.69 -0.20 7.80
C GLN A 64 6.69 -0.57 8.89
N ASP A 65 6.28 -1.39 9.87
CA ASP A 65 7.12 -1.82 10.99
C ASP A 65 8.36 -2.60 10.52
N GLN A 66 8.24 -3.33 9.41
CA GLN A 66 9.34 -4.06 8.77
C GLN A 66 10.20 -3.17 7.85
N GLY A 67 9.83 -1.90 7.64
CA GLY A 67 10.51 -1.00 6.71
C GLY A 67 10.31 -1.34 5.23
N HIS A 68 9.32 -2.17 4.91
CA HIS A 68 8.99 -2.55 3.53
C HIS A 68 8.11 -1.50 2.83
N LEU A 69 7.36 -0.71 3.60
CA LEU A 69 6.57 0.43 3.14
C LEU A 69 6.99 1.68 3.92
N VAL A 70 7.32 2.76 3.22
CA VAL A 70 7.76 4.02 3.81
C VAL A 70 6.89 5.15 3.30
N LEU A 71 6.27 5.91 4.21
CA LEU A 71 5.60 7.19 3.89
C LEU A 71 6.67 8.29 3.75
N LEU A 72 6.47 9.20 2.79
CA LEU A 72 7.46 10.21 2.38
C LEU A 72 7.02 11.64 2.67
N ASP A 73 5.87 11.82 3.31
CA ASP A 73 5.29 13.11 3.70
C ASP A 73 5.35 13.38 5.21
#